data_AF-X1UE74-F1
#
_entry.id   AF-X1UE74-F1
#
_cell.length_a   1.000
_cell.length_b   1.000
_cell.length_c   1.000
_cell.angle_alpha   90.00
_cell.angle_beta   90.00
_cell.angle_gamma   90.00
#
_symmetry.space_group_name_H-M   'P 1'
#
loop_
_entity.id
_entity.type
_entity.pdbx_description
1 polymer ?
#
loop_
_entity_poly.entity_id
_entity_poly.type
_entity_poly.pdbx_seq_one_letter_code
_entity_poly.pdbx_strand_id
1 'polypeptide(L)'
;MKELWTFIRHNQGMFIGGAIAAIVLIWAYGCESQVKSIVNPIVSVNRGELKAEVNNFIALAELRFADLDRQDETKKALFDIAIDFMQGGKINPAAVALTLGNILGLGAIIDNARKRTHIATLKGNAAASPPQA
;
A
#
# COMPACT_ATOMS: atom_id res chain seq x y z
N MET A 1 -51.62 16.45 33.79
CA MET A 1 -51.47 16.71 32.34
C MET A 1 -51.93 18.10 31.92
N LYS A 2 -53.10 18.59 32.37
CA LYS A 2 -53.58 19.95 32.04
C LYS A 2 -52.62 21.06 32.50
N GLU A 3 -52.15 21.00 33.75
CA GLU A 3 -51.15 21.95 34.30
C GLU A 3 -49.83 22.00 33.52
N LEU A 4 -49.33 20.83 33.08
CA LEU A 4 -48.10 20.73 32.30
C LEU A 4 -48.24 21.42 30.93
N TRP A 5 -49.40 21.26 30.31
CA TRP A 5 -49.68 21.85 29.00
C TRP A 5 -49.81 23.37 29.06
N THR A 6 -50.42 23.90 30.13
CA THR A 6 -50.50 25.34 30.38
C THR A 6 -49.12 25.92 30.63
N PHE A 7 -48.26 25.22 31.38
CA PHE A 7 -46.88 25.63 31.63
C PHE A 7 -46.02 25.63 30.36
N ILE A 8 -46.16 24.62 29.49
CA ILE A 8 -45.49 24.56 28.19
C ILE A 8 -45.97 25.69 27.28
N ARG A 9 -47.28 25.99 27.27
CA ARG A 9 -47.84 27.11 26.49
C ARG A 9 -47.38 28.48 26.98
N HIS A 10 -47.03 28.61 28.25
CA HIS A 10 -46.52 29.86 28.80
C HIS A 10 -45.04 30.09 28.43
N ASN A 11 -44.26 29.01 28.34
CA ASN A 11 -42.81 29.05 28.09
C ASN A 11 -42.40 28.51 26.71
N GLN A 12 -43.27 28.61 25.70
CA GLN A 12 -43.08 27.97 24.39
C GLN A 12 -41.74 28.34 23.75
N GLY A 13 -41.31 29.60 23.88
CA GLY A 13 -40.02 30.06 23.35
C GLY A 13 -38.82 29.31 23.94
N MET A 14 -38.83 29.03 25.24
CA MET A 14 -37.75 28.27 25.89
C MET A 14 -37.73 26.81 25.45
N PHE A 15 -38.89 26.16 25.34
CA PHE A 15 -38.97 24.76 24.90
C PHE A 15 -38.54 24.60 23.44
N ILE A 16 -38.98 25.50 22.55
CA ILE A 16 -38.58 25.50 21.15
C ILE A 16 -37.07 25.78 21.02
N GLY A 17 -36.55 26.76 21.75
CA GLY A 17 -35.11 27.06 21.78
C GLY A 17 -34.27 25.88 22.27
N GLY A 18 -34.70 25.20 23.34
CA GLY A 18 -34.05 23.99 23.84
C GLY A 18 -34.07 22.83 22.83
N ALA A 19 -35.20 22.64 22.14
CA ALA A 19 -35.30 21.61 21.10
C ALA A 19 -34.37 21.89 19.91
N ILE A 20 -34.31 23.14 19.44
CA ILE A 20 -33.39 23.53 18.35
C ILE A 20 -31.94 23.36 18.80
N ALA A 21 -31.59 23.79 20.01
CA ALA A 21 -30.24 23.62 20.55
C ALA A 21 -29.83 22.15 20.64
N ALA A 22 -30.72 21.27 21.08
CA ALA A 22 -30.47 19.82 21.11
C ALA A 22 -30.23 19.25 19.70
N ILE A 23 -31.03 19.66 18.71
CA ILE A 23 -30.86 19.22 17.31
C ILE A 23 -29.50 19.68 16.77
N VAL A 24 -29.12 20.95 17.01
CA VAL A 24 -27.83 21.49 16.56
C VAL A 24 -26.66 20.77 17.22
N LEU A 25 -26.75 20.45 18.52
CA LEU A 25 -25.70 19.68 19.22
C LEU A 25 -25.54 18.28 18.66
N ILE A 26 -26.65 17.57 18.40
CA ILE A 26 -26.62 16.24 17.79
C ILE A 26 -26.01 16.32 16.38
N TRP A 27 -26.39 17.31 15.59
CA TRP A 27 -25.85 17.52 14.25
C TRP A 27 -24.36 17.84 14.26
N ALA A 28 -23.93 18.73 15.16
CA ALA A 28 -22.52 19.12 15.31
C ALA A 28 -21.65 17.95 15.81
N TYR A 29 -22.21 17.07 16.65
CA TYR A 29 -21.49 15.90 17.17
C TYR A 29 -21.47 14.74 16.16
N GLY A 30 -22.51 14.60 15.33
CA GLY A 30 -22.65 13.50 14.37
C GLY A 30 -21.96 13.72 13.02
N CYS A 31 -21.62 14.96 12.66
CA CYS A 31 -20.97 15.26 11.39
C CYS A 31 -19.44 15.14 11.52
N GLU A 32 -18.88 13.98 11.18
CA GLU A 32 -17.43 13.81 11.13
C GLU A 32 -16.81 14.62 9.98
N SER A 33 -15.67 15.26 10.24
CA SER A 33 -14.90 15.97 9.20
C SER A 33 -14.31 14.97 8.19
N GLN A 34 -14.67 15.10 6.92
CA GLN A 34 -14.15 14.27 5.83
C GLN A 34 -13.21 15.06 4.92
N VAL A 35 -12.21 14.38 4.36
CA VAL A 35 -11.27 14.94 3.37
C VAL A 35 -11.10 13.98 2.21
N LYS A 36 -10.55 14.43 1.08
CA LYS A 36 -10.25 13.55 -0.05
C LYS A 36 -9.16 12.53 0.32
N SER A 37 -9.36 11.28 -0.09
CA SER A 37 -8.38 10.19 0.07
C SER A 37 -7.09 10.50 -0.70
N ILE A 38 -5.97 9.99 -0.19
CA ILE A 38 -4.64 10.14 -0.81
C ILE A 38 -4.50 9.15 -1.97
N VAL A 39 -5.09 7.97 -1.84
CA VAL A 39 -5.03 6.90 -2.85
C VAL A 39 -5.99 7.18 -4.00
N ASN A 40 -7.22 7.57 -3.68
CA ASN A 40 -8.31 7.73 -4.65
C ASN A 40 -9.04 9.07 -4.44
N PRO A 41 -8.77 10.12 -5.24
CA PRO A 41 -9.32 11.46 -5.02
C PRO A 41 -10.85 11.55 -5.21
N ILE A 42 -11.46 10.50 -5.74
CA ILE A 42 -12.91 10.38 -5.91
C ILE A 42 -13.60 10.17 -4.55
N VAL A 43 -12.95 9.46 -3.62
CA VAL A 43 -13.51 9.06 -2.32
C VAL A 43 -13.17 10.09 -1.24
N SER A 44 -14.14 10.39 -0.38
CA SER A 44 -13.93 11.17 0.84
C SER A 44 -13.78 10.21 2.02
N VAL A 45 -12.74 10.41 2.82
CA VAL A 45 -12.39 9.56 3.96
C VAL A 45 -12.47 10.35 5.26
N ASN A 46 -12.82 9.66 6.33
CA ASN A 46 -12.77 10.26 7.67
C ASN A 46 -11.33 10.26 8.23
N ARG A 47 -11.17 10.85 9.41
CA ARG A 47 -9.86 10.96 10.07
C ARG A 47 -9.25 9.59 10.41
N GLY A 48 -10.06 8.58 10.74
CA GLY A 48 -9.60 7.24 11.08
C GLY A 48 -9.06 6.50 9.86
N GLU A 49 -9.82 6.52 8.77
CA GLU A 49 -9.46 5.96 7.48
C GLU A 49 -8.21 6.62 6.90
N LEU A 50 -8.13 7.97 6.95
CA LEU A 50 -6.94 8.69 6.49
C LEU A 50 -5.67 8.27 7.26
N LYS A 51 -5.77 8.07 8.58
CA LYS A 51 -4.64 7.55 9.37
C LYS A 51 -4.22 6.15 8.92
N ALA A 52 -5.17 5.28 8.61
CA ALA A 52 -4.89 3.94 8.11
C ALA A 52 -4.21 3.99 6.73
N GLU A 53 -4.67 4.84 5.82
CA GLU A 53 -4.03 5.05 4.51
C GLU A 53 -2.58 5.52 4.68
N VAL A 54 -2.34 6.53 5.51
CA VAL A 54 -0.99 7.05 5.77
C VAL A 54 -0.06 5.99 6.35
N ASN A 55 -0.52 5.21 7.33
CA ASN A 55 0.27 4.13 7.92
C ASN A 55 0.64 3.05 6.88
N ASN A 56 -0.26 2.73 5.96
CA ASN A 56 0.01 1.80 4.87
C ASN A 56 1.10 2.35 3.93
N PHE A 57 1.02 3.65 3.58
CA PHE A 57 2.06 4.29 2.76
C PHE A 57 3.42 4.31 3.44
N ILE A 58 3.48 4.57 4.74
CA ILE A 58 4.73 4.55 5.50
C ILE A 58 5.34 3.14 5.48
N ALA A 59 4.55 2.10 5.78
CA ALA A 59 5.03 0.72 5.76
C ALA A 59 5.50 0.30 4.36
N LEU A 60 4.78 0.71 3.31
CA LEU A 60 5.20 0.46 1.93
C LEU A 60 6.51 1.19 1.61
N ALA A 61 6.65 2.44 2.03
CA ALA A 61 7.86 3.22 1.82
C ALA A 61 9.07 2.58 2.51
N GLU A 62 8.94 2.16 3.77
CA GLU A 62 9.99 1.45 4.52
C GLU A 62 10.46 0.18 3.79
N LEU A 63 9.53 -0.61 3.25
CA LEU A 63 9.88 -1.81 2.48
C LEU A 63 10.64 -1.46 1.20
N ARG A 64 10.25 -0.39 0.51
CA ARG A 64 10.94 0.09 -0.69
C ARG A 64 12.33 0.64 -0.39
N PHE A 65 12.50 1.34 0.73
CA PHE A 65 13.81 1.80 1.17
C PHE A 65 14.74 0.63 1.50
N ALA A 66 14.25 -0.39 2.21
CA ALA A 66 15.04 -1.60 2.48
C ALA A 66 15.50 -2.33 1.20
N ASP A 67 14.67 -2.34 0.16
CA ASP A 67 15.06 -2.91 -1.14
C ASP A 67 16.06 -2.04 -1.91
N LEU A 68 16.02 -0.71 -1.74
CA LEU A 68 17.03 0.19 -2.29
C LEU A 68 18.38 0.01 -1.57
N ASP A 69 18.37 -0.10 -0.24
CA ASP A 69 19.59 -0.32 0.56
C ASP A 69 20.30 -1.61 0.14
N ARG A 70 19.56 -2.71 -0.07
CA ARG A 70 20.10 -3.97 -0.59
C ARG A 70 20.74 -3.83 -1.97
N GLN A 71 20.14 -3.02 -2.85
CA GLN A 71 20.70 -2.77 -4.17
C GLN A 71 22.00 -1.98 -4.07
N ASP A 72 22.05 -0.98 -3.20
CA ASP A 72 23.24 -0.16 -3.01
C ASP A 72 24.37 -0.95 -2.32
N GLU A 73 24.07 -1.84 -1.38
CA GLU A 73 25.03 -2.81 -0.85
C GLU A 73 25.61 -3.71 -1.95
N THR A 74 24.75 -4.23 -2.83
CA THR A 74 25.18 -5.10 -3.93
C THR A 74 26.06 -4.34 -4.94
N LYS A 75 25.69 -3.09 -5.26
CA LYS A 75 26.51 -2.22 -6.12
C LYS A 75 27.85 -1.94 -5.48
N LYS A 76 27.87 -1.61 -4.19
CA LYS A 76 29.12 -1.36 -3.46
C LYS A 76 30.03 -2.58 -3.50
N ALA A 77 29.49 -3.78 -3.22
CA ALA A 77 30.25 -5.01 -3.31
C ALA A 77 30.81 -5.25 -4.73
N LEU A 78 30.02 -4.97 -5.78
CA LEU A 78 30.49 -5.05 -7.17
C LEU A 78 31.60 -4.03 -7.49
N PHE A 79 31.47 -2.80 -6.99
CA PHE A 79 32.48 -1.76 -7.18
C PHE A 79 33.79 -2.09 -6.44
N ASP A 80 33.70 -2.55 -5.19
CA ASP A 80 34.86 -2.96 -4.39
C ASP A 80 35.61 -4.11 -5.10
N ILE A 81 34.86 -5.09 -5.60
CA ILE A 81 35.40 -6.17 -6.43
C ILE A 81 36.10 -5.64 -7.70
N ALA A 82 35.49 -4.67 -8.39
CA ALA A 82 36.05 -4.10 -9.62
C ALA A 82 37.35 -3.32 -9.33
N ILE A 83 37.40 -2.57 -8.23
CA ILE A 83 38.60 -1.83 -7.80
C ILE A 83 39.72 -2.81 -7.44
N ASP A 84 39.42 -3.86 -6.67
CA ASP A 84 40.40 -4.91 -6.32
C ASP A 84 40.96 -5.60 -7.57
N PHE A 85 40.12 -5.86 -8.57
CA PHE A 85 40.55 -6.44 -9.85
C PHE A 85 41.49 -5.50 -10.62
N MET A 86 41.17 -4.19 -10.68
CA MET A 86 41.98 -3.20 -11.39
C MET A 86 43.33 -2.92 -10.69
N GLN A 87 43.36 -2.90 -9.36
CA GLN A 87 44.58 -2.60 -8.60
C GLN A 87 45.50 -3.81 -8.46
N GLY A 88 44.94 -5.02 -8.38
CA GLY A 88 45.70 -6.22 -8.01
C GLY A 88 46.37 -6.96 -9.16
N GLY A 89 45.87 -6.87 -10.40
CA GLY A 89 46.32 -7.70 -11.55
C GLY A 89 46.16 -9.22 -11.34
N LYS A 90 45.83 -9.66 -10.13
CA LYS A 90 45.48 -11.03 -9.75
C LYS A 90 43.98 -11.16 -9.87
N ILE A 91 43.55 -12.00 -10.80
CA ILE A 91 42.15 -12.41 -10.92
C ILE A 91 41.74 -13.00 -9.58
N ASN A 92 40.88 -12.31 -8.84
CA ASN A 92 40.27 -12.86 -7.63
C ASN A 92 39.15 -13.82 -8.07
N PRO A 93 39.32 -15.15 -7.93
CA PRO A 93 38.33 -16.11 -8.40
C PRO A 93 36.98 -15.98 -7.68
N ALA A 94 36.96 -15.43 -6.46
CA ALA A 94 35.72 -15.14 -5.74
C ALA A 94 34.91 -14.03 -6.43
N ALA A 95 35.58 -12.99 -6.94
CA ALA A 95 34.96 -11.91 -7.70
C ALA A 95 34.36 -12.40 -9.03
N VAL A 96 35.09 -13.27 -9.73
CA VAL A 96 34.61 -13.91 -10.97
C VAL A 96 33.44 -14.85 -10.69
N ALA A 97 33.51 -15.64 -9.61
CA ALA A 97 32.41 -16.51 -9.20
C ALA A 97 31.17 -15.71 -8.77
N LEU A 98 31.32 -14.57 -8.10
CA LEU A 98 30.21 -13.68 -7.74
C LEU A 98 29.56 -13.02 -8.95
N THR A 99 30.36 -12.52 -9.90
CA THR A 99 29.84 -11.93 -11.14
C THR A 99 29.17 -12.98 -12.03
N LEU A 100 29.80 -14.13 -12.24
CA LEU A 100 29.18 -15.25 -12.96
C LEU A 100 27.94 -15.78 -12.22
N GLY A 101 27.99 -15.87 -10.89
CA GLY A 101 26.88 -16.30 -10.04
C GLY A 101 25.68 -15.35 -10.13
N ASN A 102 25.91 -14.04 -10.14
CA ASN A 102 24.87 -13.04 -10.33
C ASN A 102 24.26 -13.10 -11.73
N ILE A 103 25.09 -13.27 -12.78
CA ILE A 103 24.61 -13.40 -14.17
C ILE A 103 23.78 -14.69 -14.33
N LEU A 104 24.28 -15.82 -13.82
CA LEU A 104 23.58 -17.11 -13.87
C LEU A 104 22.32 -17.11 -13.01
N GLY A 105 22.36 -16.47 -11.84
CA GLY A 105 21.21 -16.32 -10.94
C GLY A 105 20.09 -15.50 -11.57
N LEU A 106 20.42 -14.35 -12.17
CA LEU A 106 19.45 -13.55 -12.92
C LEU A 106 18.90 -14.32 -14.13
N GLY A 107 19.78 -15.03 -14.87
CA GLY A 107 19.37 -15.88 -16.00
C GLY A 107 18.39 -16.97 -15.59
N ALA A 108 18.63 -17.65 -14.46
CA ALA A 108 17.77 -18.72 -13.95
C ALA A 108 16.42 -18.21 -13.45
N ILE A 109 16.38 -17.01 -12.84
CA ILE A 109 15.13 -16.37 -12.42
C ILE A 109 14.29 -16.00 -13.66
N ILE A 110 14.91 -15.41 -14.68
CA ILE A 110 14.25 -15.02 -15.92
C ILE A 110 13.73 -16.27 -16.67
N ASP A 111 14.53 -17.33 -16.75
CA ASP A 111 14.14 -18.59 -17.38
C ASP A 111 12.94 -19.24 -16.66
N ASN A 112 12.97 -19.26 -15.32
CA ASN A 112 11.85 -19.77 -14.52
C ASN A 112 10.57 -18.92 -14.69
N ALA A 113 10.69 -17.59 -14.74
CA ALA A 113 9.55 -16.71 -14.99
C ALA A 113 8.95 -16.97 -16.38
N ARG A 114 9.79 -17.09 -17.41
CA ARG A 114 9.35 -17.37 -18.79
C ARG A 114 8.67 -18.73 -18.92
N LYS A 115 9.21 -19.77 -18.29
CA LYS A 115 8.59 -21.11 -18.26
C LYS A 115 7.23 -21.11 -17.58
N ARG A 116 7.06 -20.36 -16.48
CA ARG A 116 5.74 -20.22 -15.81
C ARG A 116 4.69 -19.61 -16.73
N THR A 117 5.03 -18.56 -17.47
CA THR A 117 4.12 -17.96 -18.46
C THR A 117 3.75 -18.95 -19.55
N HIS A 118 4.73 -19.68 -20.10
CA HIS A 118 4.48 -20.64 -21.16
C HIS A 118 3.60 -21.83 -20.72
N ILE A 119 3.79 -22.33 -19.49
CA ILE A 119 2.96 -23.38 -18.90
C ILE A 119 1.55 -22.88 -18.64
N ALA A 120 1.37 -21.64 -18.18
CA ALA A 120 0.06 -21.04 -17.98
C ALA A 120 -0.71 -20.93 -19.31
N THR A 121 -0.05 -20.52 -20.40
CA THR A 121 -0.64 -20.49 -21.74
C THR A 121 -1.03 -21.88 -22.23
N LEU A 122 -0.16 -22.89 -22.06
CA LEU A 122 -0.45 -24.26 -22.47
C LEU A 122 -1.62 -24.88 -21.68
N LYS A 123 -1.69 -24.63 -20.36
CA LYS A 123 -2.80 -25.10 -19.52
C LYS A 123 -4.12 -24.38 -19.84
N GLY A 124 -4.06 -23.09 -20.14
CA GLY A 124 -5.23 -22.33 -20.62
C GLY A 124 -5.76 -22.87 -21.96
N ASN A 125 -4.86 -23.20 -22.89
CA ASN A 125 -5.23 -23.78 -24.18
C ASN A 125 -5.75 -25.23 -24.06
N ALA A 126 -5.18 -26.02 -23.15
CA ALA A 126 -5.65 -27.38 -22.85
C ALA A 126 -7.03 -27.40 -22.15
N ALA A 127 -7.35 -26.38 -21.37
CA ALA A 127 -8.69 -26.21 -20.77
C ALA A 127 -9.75 -25.72 -21.78
N ALA A 128 -9.32 -25.13 -22.89
CA ALA A 128 -10.20 -24.60 -23.95
C ALA A 128 -10.46 -25.58 -25.10
N SER A 129 -9.77 -26.71 -25.17
CA SER A 129 -10.00 -27.75 -26.17
C SER A 129 -10.86 -28.88 -25.58
N PRO A 130 -12.14 -29.03 -25.99
CA PRO A 130 -12.95 -30.16 -25.54
C PRO A 130 -12.32 -31.48 -26.00
N PRO A 131 -12.50 -32.58 -25.24
CA PRO A 131 -12.01 -33.89 -25.64
C PRO A 131 -12.62 -34.25 -26.99
N GLN A 132 -11.78 -34.37 -28.02
CA GLN A 132 -12.19 -34.97 -29.28
C GLN A 132 -12.35 -36.48 -28.99
N ALA A 133 -13.61 -36.89 -28.89
CA ALA A 133 -14.04 -38.28 -28.84
C ALA A 133 -13.96 -38.92 -30.24
#